data_AF-A0A4S8MDX2-F1
#
_entry.id   AF-A0A4S8MDX2-F1
#
_cell.length_a   1.000
_cell.length_b   1.000
_cell.length_c   1.000
_cell.angle_alpha   90.00
_cell.angle_beta   90.00
_cell.angle_gamma   90.00
#
_symmetry.space_group_name_H-M   'P 1'
#
loop_
_entity.id
_entity.type
_entity.pdbx_description
1 polymer ?
#
loop_
_entity_poly.entity_id
_entity_poly.type
_entity_poly.pdbx_seq_one_letter_code
_entity_poly.pdbx_strand_id
1 'polypeptide(L)'
;MLKDALVNVGKESEFEQRAPAIWRCALIRTSSRPVDMVFSIMGLFGVTLDTRKFGENDRLSATIALMQAMLSRGRQASWLGVAPYLPVHPCLSTFPTFPRTSVQGQVIFESDVLETGSKEVEKRRRAILDTRRIFLPTGRMDDAGYLNISRKALQIYPQAHTEGLPVNRNLDKDLGLIYDGHLPQLGDGVSLKALDGTIWKAFDEDSGQLPKAFAVLVGIYNHFSNGLWEGPRHIGALLVVEHAPRKFHVESSFELDDKLEPWILQWNEHELQIGGPFQSE
;
A
#
# COMPACT_ATOMS: atom_id res chain seq x y z
N MET A 1 -20.68 1.23 -5.65
CA MET A 1 -20.76 1.26 -4.19
C MET A 1 -19.43 1.64 -3.55
N LEU A 2 -18.28 0.95 -3.75
CA LEU A 2 -16.97 1.51 -3.31
C LEU A 2 -16.65 2.83 -4.03
N LYS A 3 -17.12 2.90 -5.29
CA LYS A 3 -17.16 4.12 -6.09
C LYS A 3 -17.78 5.27 -5.30
N ASP A 4 -18.96 5.10 -4.74
CA ASP A 4 -19.71 6.21 -4.13
C ASP A 4 -19.15 6.64 -2.76
N ALA A 5 -18.49 5.73 -2.03
CA ALA A 5 -17.87 6.02 -0.74
C ALA A 5 -16.46 6.62 -0.82
N LEU A 6 -15.77 6.48 -1.95
CA LEU A 6 -14.45 7.07 -2.20
C LEU A 6 -14.50 8.18 -3.26
N VAL A 7 -15.66 8.48 -3.83
CA VAL A 7 -15.84 9.56 -4.81
C VAL A 7 -16.03 10.89 -4.08
N ASN A 8 -15.10 11.80 -4.32
CA ASN A 8 -15.40 13.23 -4.27
C ASN A 8 -15.78 13.65 -5.69
N VAL A 9 -16.92 14.33 -5.86
CA VAL A 9 -17.46 14.72 -7.19
C VAL A 9 -16.61 15.87 -7.77
N GLY A 10 -15.39 15.56 -8.17
CA GLY A 10 -14.51 16.40 -8.97
C GLY A 10 -14.14 15.65 -10.24
N LYS A 11 -14.07 16.35 -11.38
CA LYS A 11 -13.54 15.77 -12.62
C LYS A 11 -12.17 15.17 -12.32
N GLU A 12 -12.09 13.84 -12.26
CA GLU A 12 -10.81 13.14 -12.18
C GLU A 12 -9.95 13.62 -13.34
N SER A 13 -8.81 14.23 -13.04
CA SER A 13 -7.86 14.53 -14.10
C SER A 13 -7.27 13.21 -14.60
N GLU A 14 -7.26 13.00 -15.91
CA GLU A 14 -6.58 11.89 -16.60
C GLU A 14 -5.16 11.63 -16.05
N PHE A 15 -4.54 12.67 -15.50
CA PHE A 15 -3.29 12.62 -14.77
C PHE A 15 -3.30 11.67 -13.55
N GLU A 16 -4.27 11.79 -12.63
CA GLU A 16 -4.32 10.95 -11.41
C GLU A 16 -4.48 9.46 -11.75
N GLN A 17 -5.11 9.16 -12.90
CA GLN A 17 -5.26 7.80 -13.40
C GLN A 17 -3.93 7.18 -13.88
N ARG A 18 -2.98 8.02 -14.32
CA ARG A 18 -1.66 7.58 -14.81
C ARG A 18 -0.59 7.60 -13.72
N ALA A 19 -0.81 8.34 -12.64
CA ALA A 19 0.18 8.57 -11.59
C ALA A 19 0.75 7.28 -10.96
N PRO A 20 -0.05 6.24 -10.61
CA PRO A 20 0.49 4.97 -10.12
C PRO A 20 1.40 4.26 -11.14
N ALA A 21 1.05 4.33 -12.43
CA ALA A 21 1.86 3.74 -13.49
C ALA A 21 3.21 4.48 -13.66
N ILE A 22 3.22 5.82 -13.51
CA ILE A 22 4.46 6.60 -13.52
C ILE A 22 5.39 6.14 -12.39
N TRP A 23 4.86 6.00 -11.16
CA TRP A 23 5.64 5.47 -10.03
C TRP A 23 6.18 4.08 -10.28
N ARG A 24 5.36 3.17 -10.82
CA ARG A 24 5.76 1.79 -11.10
C ARG A 24 6.87 1.71 -12.15
N CYS A 25 6.73 2.49 -13.23
CA CYS A 25 7.76 2.60 -14.26
C CYS A 25 9.05 3.21 -13.71
N ALA A 26 8.95 4.22 -12.84
CA ALA A 26 10.10 4.83 -12.19
C ALA A 26 10.83 3.85 -11.26
N LEU A 27 10.10 2.97 -10.58
CA LEU A 27 10.67 1.99 -9.67
C LEU A 27 11.63 1.02 -10.38
N ILE A 28 11.24 0.52 -11.55
CA ILE A 28 12.04 -0.43 -12.37
C ILE A 28 13.03 0.25 -13.32
N ARG A 29 13.21 1.56 -13.24
CA ARG A 29 14.16 2.27 -14.10
C ARG A 29 15.59 2.11 -13.56
N THR A 30 16.58 2.23 -14.44
CA THR A 30 18.00 2.33 -14.07
C THR A 30 18.56 3.73 -14.35
N SER A 31 19.54 4.13 -13.56
CA SER A 31 20.29 5.38 -13.72
C SER A 31 21.69 5.21 -13.15
N SER A 32 22.67 5.94 -13.69
CA SER A 32 24.01 6.03 -13.11
C SER A 32 24.02 6.79 -11.79
N ARG A 33 23.11 7.76 -11.64
CA ARG A 33 22.88 8.52 -10.41
C ARG A 33 21.48 8.20 -9.88
N PRO A 34 21.34 7.56 -8.71
CA PRO A 34 20.04 7.23 -8.14
C PRO A 34 19.06 8.41 -8.04
N VAL A 35 19.56 9.61 -7.74
CA VAL A 35 18.73 10.82 -7.61
C VAL A 35 18.07 11.23 -8.94
N ASP A 36 18.75 10.99 -10.07
CA ASP A 36 18.23 11.36 -11.40
C ASP A 36 16.97 10.58 -11.78
N MET A 37 16.74 9.41 -11.16
CA MET A 37 15.49 8.68 -11.32
C MET A 37 14.29 9.50 -10.83
N VAL A 38 14.45 10.23 -9.73
CA VAL A 38 13.41 11.12 -9.18
C VAL A 38 13.26 12.37 -10.05
N PHE A 39 14.37 12.99 -10.45
CA PHE A 39 14.33 14.18 -11.31
C PHE A 39 13.69 13.88 -12.67
N SER A 40 13.86 12.66 -13.18
CA SER A 40 13.29 12.27 -14.48
C SER A 40 11.76 12.20 -14.50
N ILE A 41 11.11 12.12 -13.34
CA ILE A 41 9.65 12.00 -13.24
C ILE A 41 8.96 13.24 -12.64
N MET A 42 9.70 14.17 -12.01
CA MET A 42 9.09 15.34 -11.35
C MET A 42 8.21 16.15 -12.32
N GLY A 43 8.66 16.33 -13.57
CA GLY A 43 7.91 17.05 -14.60
C GLY A 43 6.65 16.32 -15.05
N LEU A 44 6.64 14.98 -14.99
CA LEU A 44 5.43 14.19 -15.23
C LEU A 44 4.39 14.48 -14.16
N PHE A 45 4.80 14.63 -12.90
CA PHE A 45 3.93 15.07 -11.80
C PHE A 45 3.63 16.57 -11.80
N GLY A 46 4.12 17.30 -12.80
CA GLY A 46 4.01 18.76 -12.89
C GLY A 46 4.83 19.51 -11.83
N VAL A 47 5.66 18.82 -11.06
CA VAL A 47 6.48 19.38 -9.97
C VAL A 47 7.88 19.72 -10.49
N THR A 48 8.53 20.71 -9.87
CA THR A 48 9.94 21.01 -10.10
C THR A 48 10.63 21.17 -8.75
N LEU A 49 11.60 20.31 -8.47
CA LEU A 49 12.42 20.37 -7.26
C LEU A 49 13.65 21.25 -7.50
N ASP A 50 14.20 21.83 -6.44
CA ASP A 50 15.53 22.45 -6.49
C ASP A 50 16.60 21.35 -6.42
N THR A 51 17.05 20.90 -7.58
CA THR A 51 17.95 19.75 -7.72
C THR A 51 19.31 19.95 -7.05
N ARG A 52 19.72 21.20 -6.81
CA ARG A 52 21.00 21.54 -6.14
C ARG A 52 21.05 21.14 -4.67
N LYS A 53 19.91 20.81 -4.07
CA LYS A 53 19.79 20.40 -2.66
C LYS A 53 20.12 18.93 -2.42
N PHE A 54 20.24 18.12 -3.47
CA PHE A 54 20.38 16.67 -3.36
C PHE A 54 21.72 16.20 -3.94
N GLY A 55 22.39 15.29 -3.22
CA GLY A 55 23.58 14.61 -3.73
C GLY A 55 23.25 13.53 -4.75
N GLU A 56 24.25 13.05 -5.50
CA GLU A 56 24.05 12.06 -6.57
C GLU A 56 23.38 10.75 -6.10
N ASN A 57 23.63 10.37 -4.84
CA ASN A 57 23.10 9.15 -4.21
C ASN A 57 21.88 9.43 -3.31
N ASP A 58 21.41 10.68 -3.21
CA ASP A 58 20.35 11.09 -2.30
C ASP A 58 18.95 10.85 -2.88
N ARG A 59 18.67 9.58 -3.22
CA ARG A 59 17.39 9.18 -3.80
C ARG A 59 16.25 9.28 -2.79
N LEU A 60 16.50 8.95 -1.53
CA LEU A 60 15.49 8.94 -0.48
C LEU A 60 14.94 10.34 -0.23
N SER A 61 15.79 11.32 0.08
CA SER A 61 15.35 12.67 0.40
C SER A 61 14.72 13.35 -0.82
N ALA A 62 15.24 13.11 -2.03
CA ALA A 62 14.61 13.58 -3.26
C ALA A 62 13.22 12.98 -3.48
N THR A 63 13.03 11.69 -3.16
CA THR A 63 11.72 11.03 -3.26
C THR A 63 10.72 11.62 -2.27
N ILE A 64 11.13 11.83 -1.01
CA ILE A 64 10.29 12.50 0.01
C ILE A 64 9.92 13.91 -0.46
N ALA A 65 10.89 14.70 -0.94
CA ALA A 65 10.65 16.05 -1.44
C ALA A 65 9.67 16.06 -2.63
N LEU A 66 9.75 15.09 -3.55
CA LEU A 66 8.80 14.93 -4.65
C LEU A 66 7.39 14.64 -4.11
N MET A 67 7.25 13.69 -3.19
CA MET A 67 5.97 13.33 -2.55
C MET A 67 5.35 14.52 -1.83
N GLN A 68 6.11 15.25 -1.02
CA GLN A 68 5.69 16.48 -0.34
C GLN A 68 5.23 17.55 -1.34
N ALA A 69 5.99 17.77 -2.41
CA ALA A 69 5.65 18.75 -3.43
C ALA A 69 4.40 18.36 -4.25
N MET A 70 4.16 17.07 -4.45
CA MET A 70 2.91 16.58 -5.03
C MET A 70 1.72 16.86 -4.10
N LEU A 71 1.81 16.46 -2.83
CA LEU A 71 0.74 16.63 -1.85
C LEU A 71 0.40 18.11 -1.62
N SER A 72 1.40 18.99 -1.56
CA SER A 72 1.17 20.45 -1.38
C SER A 72 0.38 21.09 -2.54
N ARG A 73 0.33 20.44 -3.70
CA ARG A 73 -0.50 20.84 -4.85
C ARG A 73 -1.86 20.15 -4.88
N GLY A 74 -2.25 19.49 -3.79
CA GLY A 74 -3.52 18.75 -3.68
C GLY A 74 -3.55 17.45 -4.49
N ARG A 75 -2.38 16.91 -4.89
CA ARG A 75 -2.30 15.62 -5.57
C ARG A 75 -2.54 14.47 -4.61
N GLN A 76 -2.94 13.32 -5.16
CA GLN A 76 -3.15 12.11 -4.37
C GLN A 76 -1.83 11.39 -4.07
N ALA A 77 -1.81 10.62 -2.99
CA ALA A 77 -0.71 9.74 -2.60
C ALA A 77 -0.61 8.51 -3.54
N SER A 78 -0.36 8.78 -4.82
CA SER A 78 -0.38 7.83 -5.93
C SER A 78 0.70 6.77 -5.92
N TRP A 79 1.66 6.88 -5.00
CA TRP A 79 2.69 5.87 -4.78
C TRP A 79 2.23 4.74 -3.87
N LEU A 80 1.15 4.93 -3.10
CA LEU A 80 0.64 3.92 -2.18
C LEU A 80 0.24 2.67 -2.94
N GLY A 81 0.85 1.54 -2.59
CA GLY A 81 0.53 0.27 -3.22
C GLY A 81 1.01 0.14 -4.67
N VAL A 82 2.04 0.89 -5.07
CA VAL A 82 2.60 0.76 -6.42
C VAL A 82 3.16 -0.64 -6.72
N ALA A 83 3.72 -1.30 -5.70
CA ALA A 83 4.25 -2.65 -5.76
C ALA A 83 4.18 -3.32 -4.37
N PRO A 84 2.97 -3.71 -3.91
CA PRO A 84 2.74 -4.22 -2.54
C PRO A 84 3.43 -5.56 -2.25
N TYR A 85 3.92 -6.24 -3.29
CA TYR A 85 4.63 -7.51 -3.20
C TYR A 85 6.15 -7.35 -3.01
N LEU A 86 6.67 -6.12 -3.04
CA LEU A 86 8.08 -5.84 -2.77
C LEU A 86 8.27 -5.48 -1.29
N PRO A 87 9.45 -5.77 -0.71
CA PRO A 87 9.79 -5.30 0.63
C PRO A 87 9.62 -3.77 0.73
N VAL A 88 9.11 -3.31 1.87
CA VAL A 88 8.96 -1.88 2.18
C VAL A 88 10.31 -1.23 2.46
N HIS A 89 10.45 0.06 2.13
CA HIS A 89 11.67 0.80 2.41
C HIS A 89 11.77 1.10 3.92
N PRO A 90 12.87 0.75 4.61
CA PRO A 90 12.98 0.92 6.07
C PRO A 90 12.79 2.36 6.57
N CYS A 91 13.19 3.35 5.75
CA CYS A 91 13.03 4.78 6.04
C CYS A 91 11.82 5.47 5.39
N LEU A 92 11.04 4.75 4.59
CA LEU A 92 9.88 5.29 3.86
C LEU A 92 8.91 4.15 3.56
N SER A 93 8.29 3.58 4.60
CA SER A 93 7.56 2.32 4.48
C SER A 93 6.34 2.37 3.54
N THR A 94 5.85 3.58 3.23
CA THR A 94 4.78 3.77 2.22
C THR A 94 5.27 3.56 0.78
N PHE A 95 6.57 3.30 0.59
CA PHE A 95 7.22 3.04 -0.69
C PHE A 95 8.06 1.75 -0.62
N PRO A 96 8.19 1.00 -1.72
CA PRO A 96 9.08 -0.17 -1.76
C PRO A 96 10.55 0.20 -1.59
N THR A 97 11.36 -0.74 -1.10
CA THR A 97 12.82 -0.63 -1.10
C THR A 97 13.32 -0.31 -2.51
N PHE A 98 14.22 0.66 -2.60
CA PHE A 98 14.80 1.05 -3.87
C PHE A 98 15.61 -0.12 -4.44
N PRO A 99 15.35 -0.55 -5.68
CA PRO A 99 16.17 -1.60 -6.28
C PRO A 99 17.60 -1.10 -6.46
N ARG A 100 18.54 -2.05 -6.41
CA ARG A 100 19.93 -1.78 -6.78
C ARG A 100 20.01 -1.73 -8.31
N THR A 101 20.60 -0.67 -8.82
CA THR A 101 20.76 -0.47 -10.27
C THR A 101 22.23 -0.64 -10.63
N SER A 102 22.53 -1.37 -11.71
CA SER A 102 23.88 -1.44 -12.26
C SER A 102 24.00 -0.58 -13.52
N VAL A 103 25.22 -0.12 -13.82
CA VAL A 103 25.53 0.61 -15.07
C VAL A 103 25.24 -0.23 -16.32
N GLN A 104 25.18 -1.56 -16.16
CA GLN A 104 24.84 -2.52 -17.21
C GLN A 104 23.31 -2.60 -17.47
N GLY A 105 22.51 -1.77 -16.82
CA GLY A 105 21.07 -1.68 -17.04
C GLY A 105 20.25 -2.75 -16.30
N GLN A 106 20.85 -3.47 -15.36
CA GLN A 106 20.13 -4.45 -14.54
C GLN A 106 19.50 -3.79 -13.32
N VAL A 107 18.26 -4.18 -13.04
CA VAL A 107 17.50 -3.84 -11.83
C VAL A 107 17.46 -5.09 -10.97
N ILE A 108 17.95 -5.00 -9.75
CA ILE A 108 17.99 -6.13 -8.82
C ILE A 108 17.17 -5.74 -7.59
N PHE A 109 16.06 -6.43 -7.35
CA PHE A 109 15.34 -6.36 -6.08
C PHE A 109 15.97 -7.34 -5.09
N GLU A 110 16.08 -6.98 -3.81
CA GLU A 110 16.60 -7.91 -2.79
C GLU A 110 15.77 -9.19 -2.69
N SER A 111 14.47 -9.12 -3.01
CA SER A 111 13.59 -10.29 -3.12
C SER A 111 13.91 -11.23 -4.29
N ASP A 112 14.50 -10.73 -5.38
CA ASP A 112 14.89 -11.57 -6.53
C ASP A 112 16.03 -12.54 -6.20
N VAL A 113 16.81 -12.23 -5.15
CA VAL A 113 17.90 -13.07 -4.67
C VAL A 113 17.37 -14.26 -3.86
N LEU A 114 16.15 -14.17 -3.31
CA LEU A 114 15.57 -15.16 -2.41
C LEU A 114 14.44 -16.02 -3.03
N GLU A 115 13.70 -15.51 -4.01
CA GLU A 115 12.57 -16.23 -4.62
C GLU A 115 12.63 -16.28 -6.15
N THR A 116 13.52 -17.11 -6.69
CA THR A 116 13.56 -17.40 -8.11
C THR A 116 12.41 -18.36 -8.49
N GLY A 117 11.40 -17.86 -9.22
CA GLY A 117 10.61 -18.69 -10.14
C GLY A 117 9.19 -19.15 -9.74
N SER A 118 8.55 -18.56 -8.72
CA SER A 118 7.14 -18.89 -8.45
C SER A 118 6.20 -18.19 -9.45
N LYS A 119 5.28 -18.94 -10.08
CA LYS A 119 4.25 -18.39 -10.98
C LYS A 119 3.33 -17.37 -10.29
N GLU A 120 3.20 -17.46 -8.97
CA GLU A 120 2.33 -16.59 -8.17
C GLU A 120 2.94 -15.19 -8.00
N VAL A 121 4.26 -15.10 -7.78
CA VAL A 121 4.98 -13.81 -7.73
C VAL A 121 4.88 -13.09 -9.08
N GLU A 122 5.02 -13.83 -10.18
CA GLU A 122 4.89 -13.28 -11.54
C GLU A 122 3.47 -12.79 -11.85
N LYS A 123 2.44 -13.48 -11.34
CA LYS A 123 1.05 -13.03 -11.44
C LYS A 123 0.79 -11.76 -10.63
N ARG A 124 1.33 -11.66 -9.41
CA ARG A 124 1.26 -10.45 -8.57
C ARG A 124 1.95 -9.25 -9.23
N ARG A 125 3.08 -9.48 -9.89
CA ARG A 125 3.79 -8.46 -10.71
C ARG A 125 2.98 -7.92 -11.89
N ARG A 126 1.83 -8.51 -12.24
CA ARG A 126 0.96 -8.06 -13.33
C ARG A 126 -0.31 -7.36 -12.85
N ALA A 127 -0.60 -7.41 -11.54
CA ALA A 127 -1.68 -6.64 -10.95
C ALA A 127 -1.28 -5.16 -10.87
N ILE A 128 -2.14 -4.28 -11.37
CA ILE A 128 -1.92 -2.82 -11.39
C ILE A 128 -3.05 -2.14 -10.62
N LEU A 129 -2.69 -1.17 -9.78
CA LEU A 129 -3.64 -0.33 -9.06
C LEU A 129 -4.48 0.46 -10.07
N ASP A 130 -5.78 0.18 -10.10
CA ASP A 130 -6.77 0.83 -10.96
C ASP A 130 -7.46 1.97 -10.21
N THR A 131 -7.06 3.19 -10.55
CA THR A 131 -7.58 4.43 -9.96
C THR A 131 -8.70 5.08 -10.78
N ARG A 132 -9.18 4.47 -11.88
CA ARG A 132 -10.22 5.05 -12.76
C ARG A 132 -11.57 5.32 -12.08
N ARG A 133 -11.76 4.80 -10.86
CA ARG A 133 -13.01 4.85 -10.10
C ARG A 133 -12.80 4.98 -8.60
N ILE A 134 -11.56 5.26 -8.16
CA ILE A 134 -11.17 5.33 -6.77
C ILE A 134 -10.19 6.48 -6.58
N PHE A 135 -10.52 7.36 -5.65
CA PHE A 135 -9.59 8.39 -5.21
C PHE A 135 -8.62 7.79 -4.21
N LEU A 136 -7.32 7.89 -4.51
CA LEU A 136 -6.26 7.64 -3.53
C LEU A 136 -6.26 8.77 -2.50
N PRO A 137 -5.79 8.51 -1.26
CA PRO A 137 -5.88 9.52 -0.21
C PRO A 137 -5.01 10.73 -0.57
N THR A 138 -5.54 11.91 -0.31
CA THR A 138 -4.76 13.15 -0.22
C THR A 138 -4.29 13.32 1.23
N GLY A 139 -3.27 14.14 1.45
CA GLY A 139 -2.75 14.34 2.79
C GLY A 139 -1.58 15.30 2.84
N ARG A 140 -0.77 15.17 3.89
CA ARG A 140 0.47 15.91 4.06
C ARG A 140 1.58 14.95 4.45
N MET A 141 2.80 15.23 4.02
CA MET A 141 3.97 14.46 4.42
C MET A 141 4.93 15.36 5.18
N ASP A 142 5.44 14.90 6.33
CA ASP A 142 6.47 15.62 7.08
C ASP A 142 7.87 15.37 6.51
N ASP A 143 8.88 16.04 7.06
CA ASP A 143 10.27 15.93 6.58
C ASP A 143 10.92 14.58 6.90
N ALA A 144 10.35 13.82 7.83
CA ALA A 144 10.79 12.47 8.14
C ALA A 144 10.15 11.42 7.22
N GLY A 145 9.24 11.81 6.32
CA GLY A 145 8.57 10.90 5.40
C GLY A 145 7.33 10.21 5.98
N TYR A 146 6.76 10.73 7.08
CA TYR A 146 5.45 10.27 7.54
C TYR A 146 4.34 10.95 6.75
N LEU A 147 3.46 10.13 6.17
CA LEU A 147 2.26 10.53 5.47
C LEU A 147 1.08 10.58 6.43
N ASN A 148 0.50 11.77 6.60
CA ASN A 148 -0.73 12.02 7.33
C ASN A 148 -1.93 11.97 6.37
N ILE A 149 -2.80 10.98 6.53
CA ILE A 149 -3.99 10.76 5.70
C ILE A 149 -5.21 10.39 6.54
N SER A 150 -6.38 10.61 5.97
CA SER A 150 -7.65 10.04 6.44
C SER A 150 -8.06 8.91 5.50
N ARG A 151 -8.34 7.72 6.04
CA ARG A 151 -8.70 6.57 5.21
C ARG A 151 -9.54 5.54 5.96
N LYS A 152 -10.36 4.79 5.23
CA LYS A 152 -11.04 3.60 5.75
C LYS A 152 -10.01 2.58 6.22
N ALA A 153 -10.12 2.17 7.48
CA ALA A 153 -9.24 1.19 8.08
C ALA A 153 -9.99 0.28 9.06
N LEU A 154 -9.48 -0.93 9.21
CA LEU A 154 -9.97 -1.93 10.16
C LEU A 154 -8.88 -2.24 11.17
N GLN A 155 -9.20 -2.12 12.46
CA GLN A 155 -8.28 -2.52 13.51
C GLN A 155 -8.13 -4.04 13.53
N ILE A 156 -6.89 -4.51 13.62
CA ILE A 156 -6.52 -5.92 13.53
C ILE A 156 -5.46 -6.28 14.56
N TYR A 157 -5.37 -7.56 14.89
CA TYR A 157 -4.47 -8.11 15.90
C TYR A 157 -3.72 -9.32 15.34
N PRO A 158 -2.43 -9.51 15.67
CA PRO A 158 -1.71 -10.68 15.20
C PRO A 158 -2.31 -11.94 15.83
N GLN A 159 -2.49 -13.02 15.06
CA GLN A 159 -3.15 -14.24 15.54
C GLN A 159 -2.54 -14.80 16.83
N ALA A 160 -1.21 -14.73 16.97
CA ALA A 160 -0.50 -15.18 18.16
C ALA A 160 -0.94 -14.47 19.46
N HIS A 161 -1.42 -13.23 19.38
CA HIS A 161 -1.91 -12.45 20.51
C HIS A 161 -3.41 -12.66 20.80
N THR A 162 -4.08 -13.54 20.04
CA THR A 162 -5.49 -13.87 20.22
C THR A 162 -5.73 -15.14 21.06
N GLU A 163 -4.67 -15.75 21.59
CA GLU A 163 -4.75 -16.87 22.53
C GLU A 163 -5.38 -16.42 23.86
N GLY A 164 -6.70 -16.62 24.00
CA GLY A 164 -7.47 -16.22 25.18
C GLY A 164 -8.79 -15.50 24.85
N LEU A 165 -8.96 -15.03 23.61
CA LEU A 165 -10.25 -14.59 23.10
C LEU A 165 -11.09 -15.81 22.72
N PRO A 166 -12.44 -15.78 22.87
CA PRO A 166 -13.29 -16.90 22.48
C PRO A 166 -13.19 -17.12 20.97
N VAL A 167 -12.36 -18.07 20.55
CA VAL A 167 -12.22 -18.48 19.15
C VAL A 167 -12.98 -19.79 18.97
N ASN A 168 -14.08 -19.76 18.23
CA ASN A 168 -14.70 -20.99 17.74
C ASN A 168 -13.81 -21.57 16.63
N ARG A 169 -13.24 -22.75 16.85
CA ARG A 169 -12.16 -23.36 16.04
C ARG A 169 -12.59 -23.82 14.62
N ASN A 170 -13.74 -23.38 14.12
CA ASN A 170 -14.28 -23.84 12.83
C ASN A 170 -14.05 -22.87 11.65
N LEU A 171 -13.50 -21.67 11.86
CA LEU A 171 -13.41 -20.63 10.82
C LEU A 171 -12.22 -20.71 9.85
N ASP A 172 -11.29 -21.66 10.01
CA ASP A 172 -10.16 -21.83 9.07
C ASP A 172 -10.61 -22.21 7.64
N LYS A 173 -11.90 -22.52 7.45
CA LYS A 173 -12.49 -22.81 6.13
C LYS A 173 -13.20 -21.61 5.47
N ASP A 174 -13.40 -20.49 6.17
CA ASP A 174 -14.48 -19.55 5.78
C ASP A 174 -14.07 -18.38 4.88
N LEU A 175 -12.79 -18.13 4.62
CA LEU A 175 -12.41 -17.25 3.50
C LEU A 175 -12.41 -17.98 2.14
N GLY A 176 -12.41 -19.32 2.13
CA GLY A 176 -12.66 -20.12 0.93
C GLY A 176 -14.15 -20.28 0.59
N LEU A 177 -15.05 -19.84 1.47
CA LEU A 177 -16.49 -20.09 1.41
C LEU A 177 -17.35 -18.82 1.49
N ILE A 178 -16.84 -17.65 1.06
CA ILE A 178 -17.70 -16.52 0.69
C ILE A 178 -18.32 -16.81 -0.70
N TYR A 179 -19.10 -17.90 -0.77
CA TYR A 179 -19.91 -18.28 -1.92
C TYR A 179 -21.40 -17.95 -1.70
N ASP A 180 -21.84 -17.72 -0.46
CA ASP A 180 -23.26 -17.56 -0.14
C ASP A 180 -23.72 -16.12 0.15
N GLY A 181 -22.93 -15.10 -0.23
CA GLY A 181 -23.40 -13.71 -0.21
C GLY A 181 -23.69 -13.10 1.17
N HIS A 182 -23.28 -13.76 2.26
CA HIS A 182 -23.40 -13.23 3.62
C HIS A 182 -22.13 -12.42 3.95
N LEU A 183 -22.34 -11.20 4.47
CA LEU A 183 -21.23 -10.37 4.95
C LEU A 183 -20.61 -11.00 6.20
N PRO A 184 -19.28 -10.89 6.40
CA PRO A 184 -18.65 -11.39 7.61
C PRO A 184 -19.27 -10.73 8.84
N GLN A 185 -19.82 -11.52 9.75
CA GLN A 185 -20.13 -11.06 11.10
C GLN A 185 -18.85 -11.15 11.92
N LEU A 186 -18.36 -10.02 12.44
CA LEU A 186 -17.07 -9.95 13.15
C LEU A 186 -17.11 -10.60 14.55
N GLY A 187 -18.28 -11.00 15.04
CA GLY A 187 -18.46 -11.66 16.35
C GLY A 187 -17.62 -12.93 16.55
N ASP A 188 -17.28 -13.67 15.49
CA ASP A 188 -16.40 -14.85 15.56
C ASP A 188 -14.93 -14.56 15.16
N GLY A 189 -14.63 -13.31 14.80
CA GLY A 189 -13.33 -12.85 14.35
C GLY A 189 -13.03 -13.15 12.88
N VAL A 190 -12.76 -12.11 12.07
CA VAL A 190 -12.36 -12.29 10.67
C VAL A 190 -10.86 -12.45 10.57
N SER A 191 -10.39 -13.58 10.04
CA SER A 191 -8.97 -13.83 9.79
C SER A 191 -8.54 -13.23 8.44
N LEU A 192 -7.41 -12.54 8.39
CA LEU A 192 -6.82 -11.92 7.20
C LEU A 192 -5.36 -12.37 7.08
N LYS A 193 -4.98 -12.84 5.89
CA LYS A 193 -3.60 -13.24 5.60
C LYS A 193 -2.88 -12.15 4.80
N ALA A 194 -1.80 -11.62 5.34
CA ALA A 194 -0.97 -10.64 4.66
C ALA A 194 -0.05 -11.32 3.61
N LEU A 195 0.52 -10.52 2.72
CA LEU A 195 1.37 -10.99 1.63
C LEU A 195 2.69 -11.62 2.10
N ASP A 196 3.16 -11.24 3.29
CA ASP A 196 4.31 -11.84 3.97
C ASP A 196 3.98 -13.20 4.63
N GLY A 197 2.72 -13.63 4.58
CA GLY A 197 2.23 -14.88 5.16
C GLY A 197 1.74 -14.78 6.59
N THR A 198 1.89 -13.64 7.27
CA THR A 198 1.37 -13.41 8.62
C THR A 198 -0.15 -13.39 8.64
N ILE A 199 -0.74 -13.82 9.76
CA ILE A 199 -2.19 -13.91 9.94
C ILE A 199 -2.64 -12.96 11.04
N TRP A 200 -3.67 -12.19 10.71
CA TRP A 200 -4.24 -11.13 11.53
C TRP A 200 -5.73 -11.36 11.73
N LYS A 201 -6.29 -10.97 12.87
CA LYS A 201 -7.71 -11.10 13.16
C LYS A 201 -8.34 -9.75 13.44
N ALA A 202 -9.56 -9.53 12.96
CA ALA A 202 -10.39 -8.38 13.30
C ALA A 202 -11.54 -8.81 14.21
N PHE A 203 -11.91 -7.97 15.19
CA PHE A 203 -13.04 -8.17 16.10
C PHE A 203 -13.92 -6.90 16.13
N ASP A 204 -15.19 -7.04 16.55
CA ASP A 204 -16.13 -5.91 16.66
C ASP A 204 -15.75 -4.94 17.79
N GLU A 205 -15.15 -5.45 18.87
CA GLU A 205 -14.75 -4.65 20.03
C GLU A 205 -13.24 -4.37 20.02
N ASP A 206 -12.87 -3.13 20.36
CA ASP A 206 -11.48 -2.76 20.63
C ASP A 206 -11.02 -3.55 21.86
N SER A 207 -10.12 -4.52 21.66
CA SER A 207 -9.60 -5.35 22.74
C SER A 207 -8.63 -4.57 23.64
N GLY A 208 -8.28 -3.33 23.27
CA GLY A 208 -7.29 -2.51 23.97
C GLY A 208 -5.87 -3.07 23.88
N GLN A 209 -5.64 -4.09 23.06
CA GLN A 209 -4.32 -4.72 22.91
C GLN A 209 -3.36 -3.82 22.11
N LEU A 210 -2.09 -3.81 22.55
CA LEU A 210 -0.97 -3.16 21.88
C LEU A 210 -0.01 -4.23 21.30
N PRO A 211 0.72 -3.93 20.21
CA PRO A 211 0.69 -2.68 19.43
C PRO A 211 -0.59 -2.54 18.59
N LYS A 212 -1.06 -1.31 18.35
CA LYS A 212 -2.21 -1.08 17.47
C LYS A 212 -1.82 -1.39 16.04
N ALA A 213 -2.63 -2.17 15.35
CA ALA A 213 -2.43 -2.45 13.93
C ALA A 213 -3.73 -2.25 13.14
N PHE A 214 -3.59 -1.87 11.87
CA PHE A 214 -4.70 -1.62 10.98
C PHE A 214 -4.48 -2.24 9.60
N ALA A 215 -5.56 -2.76 9.02
CA ALA A 215 -5.69 -2.93 7.58
C ALA A 215 -6.22 -1.62 6.98
N VAL A 216 -5.44 -0.93 6.17
CA VAL A 216 -5.77 0.40 5.62
C VAL A 216 -6.10 0.31 4.14
N LEU A 217 -7.30 0.70 3.73
CA LEU A 217 -7.76 0.58 2.35
C LEU A 217 -6.94 1.46 1.39
N VAL A 218 -6.26 0.83 0.43
CA VAL A 218 -5.57 1.55 -0.66
C VAL A 218 -6.52 1.78 -1.82
N GLY A 219 -7.02 0.69 -2.40
CA GLY A 219 -7.81 0.74 -3.62
C GLY A 219 -7.94 -0.64 -4.26
N ILE A 220 -8.09 -0.66 -5.57
CA ILE A 220 -8.43 -1.87 -6.31
C ILE A 220 -7.37 -2.17 -7.34
N TYR A 221 -7.01 -3.43 -7.43
CA TYR A 221 -6.03 -3.91 -8.37
C TYR A 221 -6.71 -4.78 -9.40
N ASN A 222 -6.37 -4.54 -10.65
CA ASN A 222 -6.81 -5.36 -11.76
C ASN A 222 -5.58 -5.98 -12.41
N HIS A 223 -5.70 -7.25 -12.78
CA HIS A 223 -4.66 -7.92 -13.52
C HIS A 223 -4.70 -7.48 -14.98
N PHE A 224 -3.55 -7.02 -15.47
CA PHE A 224 -3.39 -6.54 -16.84
C PHE A 224 -2.60 -7.56 -17.66
N SER A 225 -3.23 -8.12 -18.69
CA SER A 225 -2.63 -9.13 -19.57
C SER A 225 -3.01 -8.88 -21.01
N ASN A 226 -2.07 -9.05 -21.95
CA ASN A 226 -2.30 -8.89 -23.39
C ASN A 226 -2.89 -7.52 -23.80
N GLY A 227 -2.59 -6.46 -23.04
CA GLY A 227 -3.13 -5.11 -23.31
C GLY A 227 -4.56 -4.90 -22.81
N LEU A 228 -5.16 -5.89 -22.14
CA LEU A 228 -6.54 -5.87 -21.67
C LEU A 228 -6.63 -6.11 -20.16
N TRP A 229 -7.67 -5.57 -19.54
CA TRP A 229 -8.01 -5.79 -18.14
C TRP A 229 -8.84 -7.06 -18.00
N GLU A 230 -8.20 -8.22 -18.14
CA GLU A 230 -8.89 -9.53 -18.29
C GLU A 230 -8.68 -10.51 -17.13
N GLY A 231 -8.04 -10.09 -16.04
CA GLY A 231 -7.81 -10.99 -14.90
C GLY A 231 -8.57 -10.62 -13.63
N PRO A 232 -8.36 -11.42 -12.56
CA PRO A 232 -9.08 -11.26 -11.31
C PRO A 232 -8.82 -9.88 -10.71
N ARG A 233 -9.90 -9.30 -10.16
CA ARG A 233 -9.88 -8.06 -9.38
C ARG A 233 -9.69 -8.42 -7.91
N HIS A 234 -8.91 -7.63 -7.20
CA HIS A 234 -8.84 -7.70 -5.74
C HIS A 234 -8.76 -6.31 -5.14
N ILE A 235 -9.11 -6.21 -3.87
CA ILE A 235 -9.02 -4.99 -3.07
C ILE A 235 -7.70 -5.05 -2.30
N GLY A 236 -6.87 -4.02 -2.43
CA GLY A 236 -5.61 -3.93 -1.71
C GLY A 236 -5.74 -3.07 -0.46
N ALA A 237 -5.16 -3.55 0.64
CA ALA A 237 -5.01 -2.81 1.88
C ALA A 237 -3.56 -2.89 2.39
N LEU A 238 -3.08 -1.86 3.09
CA LEU A 238 -1.79 -1.90 3.79
C LEU A 238 -1.98 -2.55 5.16
N LEU A 239 -1.04 -3.39 5.57
CA LEU A 239 -0.86 -3.76 6.97
C LEU A 239 0.04 -2.70 7.60
N VAL A 240 -0.49 -1.95 8.57
CA VAL A 240 0.29 -0.96 9.31
C VAL A 240 0.29 -1.28 10.80
N VAL A 241 1.45 -1.15 11.45
CA VAL A 241 1.65 -1.45 12.87
C VAL A 241 2.23 -0.22 13.57
N GLU A 242 1.66 0.12 14.72
CA GLU A 242 2.11 1.23 15.55
C GLU A 242 3.48 0.91 16.15
N HIS A 243 4.46 1.76 15.88
CA HIS A 243 5.84 1.61 16.38
C HIS A 243 6.25 2.76 17.31
N ALA A 244 5.46 3.84 17.34
CA ALA A 244 5.55 4.94 18.28
C ALA A 244 4.15 5.57 18.41
N PRO A 245 3.84 6.36 19.46
CA PRO A 245 2.50 6.89 19.67
C PRO A 245 1.93 7.58 18.42
N ARG A 246 0.85 7.02 17.87
CA ARG A 246 0.13 7.42 16.65
C ARG A 246 0.94 7.34 15.35
N LYS A 247 2.11 6.70 15.35
CA LYS A 247 2.99 6.53 14.18
C LYS A 247 3.05 5.07 13.78
N PHE A 248 2.73 4.84 12.51
CA PHE A 248 2.58 3.51 11.96
C PHE A 248 3.62 3.23 10.88
N HIS A 249 4.19 2.03 10.93
CA HIS A 249 5.05 1.49 9.89
C HIS A 249 4.23 0.55 9.02
N VAL A 250 4.48 0.53 7.71
CA VAL A 250 3.86 -0.46 6.82
C VAL A 250 4.71 -1.71 6.92
N GLU A 251 4.13 -2.82 7.37
CA GLU A 251 4.85 -4.11 7.46
C GLU A 251 4.61 -4.98 6.22
N SER A 252 3.39 -4.93 5.69
CA SER A 252 2.97 -5.74 4.54
C SER A 252 1.75 -5.16 3.86
N SER A 253 1.08 -5.96 3.03
CA SER A 253 -0.20 -5.63 2.41
C SER A 253 -1.12 -6.85 2.39
N PHE A 254 -2.40 -6.61 2.18
CA PHE A 254 -3.44 -7.62 2.01
C PHE A 254 -3.96 -7.58 0.57
N GLU A 255 -4.21 -8.75 -0.01
CA GLU A 255 -5.01 -8.92 -1.22
C GLU A 255 -6.36 -9.53 -0.80
N LEU A 256 -7.41 -8.70 -0.78
CA LEU A 256 -8.75 -9.08 -0.35
C LEU A 256 -9.64 -9.36 -1.56
N ASP A 257 -10.51 -10.37 -1.45
CA ASP A 257 -11.48 -10.70 -2.50
C ASP A 257 -12.41 -9.51 -2.78
N ASP A 258 -12.73 -9.26 -4.06
CA ASP A 258 -13.56 -8.10 -4.42
C ASP A 258 -15.02 -8.24 -3.96
N LYS A 259 -15.49 -9.45 -3.63
CA LYS A 259 -16.79 -9.67 -2.98
C LYS A 259 -16.88 -9.08 -1.58
N LEU A 260 -15.74 -8.81 -0.94
CA LEU A 260 -15.70 -8.14 0.37
C LEU A 260 -15.95 -6.62 0.27
N GLU A 261 -16.17 -6.08 -0.94
CA GLU A 261 -16.45 -4.66 -1.17
C GLU A 261 -17.49 -4.08 -0.20
N PRO A 262 -18.67 -4.69 0.04
CA PRO A 262 -19.68 -4.09 0.93
C PRO A 262 -19.27 -4.11 2.41
N TRP A 263 -18.47 -5.09 2.84
CA TRP A 263 -17.94 -5.15 4.20
C TRP A 263 -16.86 -4.10 4.43
N ILE A 264 -15.95 -3.93 3.47
CA ILE A 264 -14.90 -2.91 3.52
C ILE A 264 -15.48 -1.50 3.53
N LEU A 265 -16.64 -1.29 2.88
CA LEU A 265 -17.35 -0.01 2.93
C LEU A 265 -17.83 0.37 4.33
N GLN A 266 -18.06 -0.60 5.20
CA GLN A 266 -18.49 -0.38 6.58
C GLN A 266 -17.32 -0.04 7.51
N TRP A 267 -16.07 -0.16 7.05
CA TRP A 267 -14.90 0.22 7.84
C TRP A 267 -14.95 1.71 8.20
N ASN A 268 -14.53 1.99 9.44
CA ASN A 268 -14.45 3.35 9.96
C ASN A 268 -13.33 4.12 9.28
N GLU A 269 -13.48 5.44 9.23
CA GLU A 269 -12.44 6.33 8.75
C GLU A 269 -11.51 6.70 9.90
N HIS A 270 -10.20 6.57 9.68
CA HIS A 270 -9.16 6.82 10.66
C HIS A 270 -8.15 7.83 10.13
N GLU A 271 -7.73 8.75 11.00
CA GLU A 271 -6.55 9.58 10.76
C GLU A 271 -5.29 8.81 11.13
N LEU A 272 -4.39 8.63 10.17
CA LEU A 272 -3.21 7.79 10.30
C LEU A 272 -1.96 8.57 9.86
N GLN A 273 -0.88 8.42 10.65
CA GLN A 273 0.45 8.89 10.31
C GLN A 273 1.33 7.68 9.96
N ILE A 274 1.53 7.44 8.67
CA ILE A 274 2.13 6.20 8.14
C ILE A 274 3.46 6.51 7.45
N GLY A 275 4.54 5.81 7.77
CA GLY A 275 5.82 5.98 7.08
C GLY A 275 7.01 6.13 8.02
N GLY A 276 7.95 6.99 7.62
CA GLY A 276 9.17 7.29 8.37
C GLY A 276 10.10 6.09 8.62
N PRO A 277 11.24 6.32 9.30
CA PRO A 277 12.13 5.25 9.71
C PRO A 277 11.51 4.39 10.81
N PHE A 278 11.59 3.07 10.61
CA PHE A 278 11.44 2.13 11.71
C PHE A 278 12.62 2.33 12.67
N GLN A 279 12.33 2.92 13.83
CA GLN A 279 13.28 2.93 14.94
C GLN A 279 13.04 1.65 15.73
N SER A 280 13.78 0.58 15.40
CA SER A 280 13.92 -0.54 16.33
C SER A 280 14.81 -0.07 17.47
N GLU A 281 14.25 0.11 18.68
CA GLU A 281 15.05 0.15 19.90
C GLU A 281 15.78 -1.19 20.13
#